data_AF-A0A1G1YYQ8-F1
#
_entry.id   AF-A0A1G1YYQ8-F1
#
_cell.length_a   1.000
_cell.length_b   1.000
_cell.length_c   1.000
_cell.angle_alpha   90.00
_cell.angle_beta   90.00
_cell.angle_gamma   90.00
#
_symmetry.space_group_name_H-M   'P 1'
#
loop_
_entity.id
_entity.type
_entity.pdbx_description
1 polymer ?
#
loop_
_entity_poly.entity_id
_entity_poly.type
_entity_poly.pdbx_seq_one_letter_code
_entity_poly.pdbx_strand_id
1 'polypeptide(L)'
;MGRDLYFRYPQLDFNYSSRFLLRAVKSVALVVLVISILTLLLSDVTHLFLVGVFSAAGLVAAALIFLYWDKLRPPFKGGNLVDFTTRRSKHIITTAYDKAAFLGGSFVLHLLRELVDVPVVELLLKRVAVERDEFISKLEDYMKQDKKLKETRTWRQVEIEKVIIKALVRQIGVKKPIEPLHLFLALVYLDDERLQRIFGLFNIDPAVLERAARYYT
;
A
#
# COMPACT_ATOMS: atom_id res chain seq x y z
N MET A 1 -23.60 17.55 -1.49
CA MET A 1 -23.53 16.98 -2.86
C MET A 1 -22.55 15.83 -2.83
N GLY A 2 -23.08 14.60 -2.71
CA GLY A 2 -22.29 13.37 -2.63
C GLY A 2 -21.53 13.17 -3.93
N ARG A 3 -20.21 13.32 -3.88
CA ARG A 3 -19.36 12.82 -4.94
C ARG A 3 -19.33 11.31 -4.74
N ASP A 4 -19.69 10.53 -5.75
CA ASP A 4 -19.61 9.08 -5.68
C ASP A 4 -18.13 8.70 -5.41
N LEU A 5 -17.84 8.38 -4.16
CA LEU A 5 -16.54 7.88 -3.73
C LEU A 5 -16.55 6.39 -3.95
N TYR A 6 -15.69 5.92 -4.85
CA TYR A 6 -15.51 4.50 -5.09
C TYR A 6 -14.03 4.20 -5.23
N PHE A 7 -13.64 2.94 -5.08
CA PHE A 7 -12.28 2.51 -5.33
C PHE A 7 -12.25 1.39 -6.34
N ARG A 8 -11.89 1.74 -7.58
CA ARG A 8 -11.66 0.75 -8.63
C ARG A 8 -10.21 0.78 -9.05
N TYR A 9 -9.48 -0.26 -8.69
CA TYR A 9 -8.09 -0.43 -9.12
C TYR A 9 -8.00 -1.57 -10.14
N PRO A 10 -7.86 -1.28 -11.45
CA PRO A 10 -7.84 -2.31 -12.49
C PRO A 10 -6.80 -3.39 -12.28
N GLN A 11 -5.70 -3.10 -11.57
CA GLN A 11 -4.70 -4.10 -11.25
C GLN A 11 -5.24 -5.22 -10.36
N LEU A 12 -6.25 -4.93 -9.52
CA LEU A 12 -6.92 -5.93 -8.69
C LEU A 12 -7.85 -6.84 -9.49
N ASP A 13 -8.13 -6.50 -10.74
CA ASP A 13 -8.99 -7.31 -11.60
C ASP A 13 -8.26 -8.47 -12.26
N PHE A 14 -6.94 -8.42 -12.27
CA PHE A 14 -6.10 -9.50 -12.76
C PHE A 14 -5.95 -10.61 -11.71
N ASN A 15 -5.81 -11.84 -12.19
CA ASN A 15 -5.44 -12.96 -11.35
C ASN A 15 -4.04 -12.75 -10.76
N TYR A 16 -3.76 -13.42 -9.65
CA TYR A 16 -2.46 -13.38 -8.99
C TYR A 16 -1.31 -13.66 -9.99
N SER A 17 -1.44 -14.73 -10.78
CA SER A 17 -0.41 -15.16 -11.73
C SER A 17 -0.10 -14.11 -12.78
N SER A 18 -1.11 -13.41 -13.32
CA SER A 18 -0.87 -12.37 -14.33
C SER A 18 -0.23 -11.12 -13.71
N ARG A 19 -0.58 -10.74 -12.48
CA ARG A 19 0.15 -9.68 -11.76
C ARG A 19 1.59 -10.06 -11.45
N PHE A 20 1.83 -11.31 -11.06
CA PHE A 20 3.16 -11.82 -10.82
C PHE A 20 4.01 -11.79 -12.09
N LEU A 21 3.48 -12.31 -13.21
CA LEU A 21 4.15 -12.26 -14.51
C LEU A 21 4.43 -10.82 -14.96
N LEU A 22 3.47 -9.90 -14.82
CA LEU A 22 3.68 -8.49 -15.16
C LEU A 22 4.79 -7.84 -14.33
N ARG A 23 4.90 -8.18 -13.04
CA ARG A 23 6.01 -7.73 -12.19
C ARG A 23 7.33 -8.33 -12.66
N ALA A 24 7.38 -9.64 -12.91
CA ALA A 24 8.58 -10.32 -13.37
C ALA A 24 9.08 -9.77 -14.71
N VAL A 25 8.20 -9.62 -15.70
CA VAL A 25 8.54 -9.04 -17.01
C VAL A 25 9.07 -7.62 -16.87
N LYS A 26 8.44 -6.77 -16.04
CA LYS A 26 8.93 -5.41 -15.81
C LYS A 26 10.30 -5.40 -15.15
N SER A 27 10.53 -6.25 -14.16
CA SER A 27 11.83 -6.37 -13.48
C SER A 27 12.93 -6.86 -14.43
N VAL A 28 12.66 -7.90 -15.22
CA VAL A 28 13.60 -8.43 -16.21
C VAL A 28 13.90 -7.37 -17.28
N ALA A 29 12.88 -6.71 -17.83
CA ALA A 29 13.06 -5.64 -18.81
C ALA A 29 13.92 -4.50 -18.27
N LEU A 30 13.74 -4.12 -17.00
CA LEU A 30 14.56 -3.10 -16.36
C LEU A 30 16.02 -3.53 -16.21
N VAL A 31 16.27 -4.77 -15.79
CA VAL A 31 17.64 -5.31 -15.67
C VAL A 31 18.34 -5.35 -17.03
N VAL A 32 17.65 -5.86 -18.06
CA VAL A 32 18.16 -5.88 -19.43
C VAL A 32 18.46 -4.46 -19.92
N LEU A 33 17.56 -3.50 -19.67
CA LEU A 33 17.77 -2.10 -20.03
C LEU A 33 19.02 -1.52 -19.34
N VAL A 34 19.20 -1.76 -18.04
CA VAL A 34 20.37 -1.28 -17.29
C VAL A 34 21.66 -1.88 -17.83
N ILE A 35 21.70 -3.19 -18.09
CA ILE A 35 22.87 -3.86 -18.66
C ILE A 35 23.17 -3.29 -20.05
N SER A 36 22.17 -3.12 -20.91
CA SER A 36 22.35 -2.52 -22.23
C SER A 36 22.90 -1.10 -22.15
N ILE A 37 22.41 -0.28 -21.22
CA ILE A 37 22.94 1.08 -20.99
C ILE A 37 24.42 1.02 -20.59
N LEU A 38 24.79 0.13 -19.66
CA LEU A 38 26.18 -0.04 -19.23
C LEU A 38 27.08 -0.49 -20.39
N THR A 39 26.64 -1.47 -21.19
CA THR A 39 27.39 -1.94 -22.36
C THR A 39 27.59 -0.83 -23.38
N LEU A 40 26.57 -0.01 -23.64
CA LEU A 40 26.67 1.15 -24.54
C LEU A 40 27.62 2.22 -24.00
N LEU A 41 27.62 2.47 -22.69
CA LEU A 41 28.54 3.41 -22.04
C LEU A 41 30.00 2.95 -22.04
N LEU A 42 30.25 1.64 -22.14
CA LEU A 42 31.59 1.07 -22.22
C LEU A 42 32.09 0.88 -23.67
N SER A 43 31.29 1.23 -24.67
CA SER A 43 31.64 1.07 -26.09
C SER A 43 32.60 2.17 -26.57
N ASP A 44 33.68 1.78 -27.26
CA ASP A 44 34.64 2.70 -27.88
C ASP A 44 34.05 3.51 -29.05
N VAL A 45 32.93 3.06 -29.63
CA VAL A 45 32.26 3.75 -30.73
C VAL A 45 31.48 4.96 -30.22
N THR A 46 31.88 6.17 -30.62
CA THR A 46 31.31 7.46 -30.15
C THR A 46 29.78 7.54 -30.24
N HIS A 47 29.19 7.05 -31.34
CA HIS A 47 27.73 7.09 -31.51
C HIS A 47 27.01 6.17 -30.51
N LEU A 48 27.54 4.97 -30.25
CA LEU A 48 26.96 4.03 -29.27
C LEU A 48 27.10 4.58 -27.85
N PHE A 49 28.25 5.17 -27.53
CA PHE A 49 28.47 5.86 -26.27
C PHE A 49 27.44 6.96 -26.02
N LEU A 50 27.20 7.83 -27.00
CA LEU A 50 26.19 8.89 -26.89
C LEU A 50 24.79 8.34 -26.66
N VAL A 51 24.39 7.27 -27.37
CA VAL A 51 23.10 6.60 -27.13
C VAL A 51 23.02 6.06 -25.70
N GLY A 52 24.10 5.49 -25.18
CA GLY A 52 24.21 5.07 -23.79
C GLY A 52 24.01 6.23 -22.81
N VAL A 53 24.66 7.38 -23.04
CA VAL A 53 24.52 8.59 -22.21
C VAL A 53 23.08 9.10 -22.19
N PHE A 54 22.44 9.24 -23.36
CA PHE A 54 21.04 9.70 -23.42
C PHE A 54 20.08 8.72 -22.76
N SER A 55 20.31 7.41 -22.92
CA SER A 55 19.49 6.37 -22.30
C SER A 55 19.64 6.39 -20.77
N ALA A 56 20.85 6.54 -20.26
CA ALA A 56 21.13 6.68 -18.83
C ALA A 56 20.46 7.93 -18.25
N ALA A 57 20.60 9.08 -18.92
CA ALA A 57 19.94 10.33 -18.53
C ALA A 57 18.42 10.18 -18.48
N GLY A 58 17.83 9.52 -19.49
CA GLY A 58 16.40 9.21 -19.52
C GLY A 58 15.95 8.32 -18.36
N LEU A 59 16.74 7.29 -18.02
CA LEU A 59 16.45 6.42 -16.88
C LEU A 59 16.52 7.17 -15.54
N VAL A 60 17.53 8.02 -15.35
CA VAL A 60 17.66 8.88 -14.16
C VAL A 60 16.49 9.86 -14.08
N ALA A 61 16.13 10.52 -15.18
CA ALA A 61 15.00 11.45 -15.22
C ALA A 61 13.68 10.74 -14.88
N ALA A 62 13.44 9.54 -15.44
CA ALA A 62 12.27 8.73 -15.13
C ALA A 62 12.24 8.32 -13.64
N ALA A 63 13.38 7.96 -13.06
CA ALA A 63 13.50 7.64 -11.64
C ALA A 63 13.22 8.84 -10.74
N LEU A 64 13.71 10.04 -11.09
CA LEU A 64 13.41 11.28 -10.36
C LEU A 64 11.91 11.60 -10.44
N ILE A 65 11.32 11.58 -11.62
CA ILE A 65 9.87 11.78 -11.82
C ILE A 65 9.08 10.77 -10.98
N PHE A 66 9.53 9.51 -10.93
CA PHE A 66 8.93 8.47 -10.12
C PHE A 66 8.92 8.80 -8.61
N LEU A 67 9.99 9.40 -8.09
CA LEU A 67 10.12 9.81 -6.69
C LEU A 67 9.23 11.02 -6.34
N TYR A 68 9.09 11.99 -7.25
CA TYR A 68 8.30 13.21 -7.01
C TYR A 68 6.82 13.07 -7.36
N TRP A 69 6.41 11.99 -8.04
CA TRP A 69 5.03 11.81 -8.52
C TRP A 69 3.97 11.90 -7.41
N ASP A 70 4.29 11.39 -6.22
CA ASP A 70 3.34 11.40 -5.10
C ASP A 70 3.16 12.81 -4.48
N LYS A 71 4.11 13.73 -4.68
CA LYS A 71 4.03 15.12 -4.20
C LYS A 71 3.25 16.06 -5.13
N LEU A 72 3.18 15.74 -6.42
CA LEU A 72 2.58 16.58 -7.46
C LEU A 72 1.08 16.30 -7.69
N ARG A 73 0.42 15.58 -6.77
CA ARG A 73 -0.98 15.20 -6.99
C ARG A 73 -1.93 16.37 -6.78
N PRO A 74 -2.88 16.59 -7.70
CA PRO A 74 -3.89 17.62 -7.52
C PRO A 74 -4.78 17.33 -6.30
N PRO A 75 -5.41 18.37 -5.72
CA PRO A 75 -6.38 18.18 -4.65
C PRO A 75 -7.53 17.28 -5.10
N PHE A 76 -8.05 16.46 -4.19
CA PHE A 76 -9.09 15.49 -4.51
C PHE A 76 -10.40 16.16 -4.93
N LYS A 77 -10.80 15.94 -6.19
CA LYS A 77 -12.03 16.48 -6.76
C LYS A 77 -13.22 15.51 -6.74
N GLY A 78 -13.08 14.32 -6.15
CA GLY A 78 -14.09 13.26 -6.19
C GLY A 78 -13.75 12.14 -7.15
N GLY A 79 -14.59 11.10 -7.16
CA GLY A 79 -14.47 9.96 -8.05
C GLY A 79 -13.59 8.85 -7.50
N ASN A 80 -12.83 8.21 -8.39
CA ASN A 80 -12.06 7.03 -8.06
C ASN A 80 -10.90 7.34 -7.10
N LEU A 81 -10.94 6.76 -5.91
CA LEU A 81 -9.91 6.93 -4.88
C LEU A 81 -8.56 6.31 -5.25
N VAL A 82 -8.50 5.52 -6.33
CA VAL A 82 -7.24 4.99 -6.86
C VAL A 82 -6.27 6.13 -7.19
N ASP A 83 -6.74 7.22 -7.79
CA ASP A 83 -5.86 8.34 -8.20
C ASP A 83 -5.43 9.20 -7.01
N PHE A 84 -6.14 9.07 -5.90
CA PHE A 84 -5.84 9.74 -4.64
C PHE A 84 -5.15 8.84 -3.61
N THR A 85 -4.76 7.61 -3.98
CA THR A 85 -4.04 6.68 -3.10
C THR A 85 -2.56 6.61 -3.48
N THR A 86 -1.65 6.79 -2.52
CA THR A 86 -0.19 6.76 -2.77
C THR A 86 0.26 5.41 -3.33
N ARG A 87 1.40 5.38 -4.04
CA ARG A 87 1.91 4.13 -4.62
C ARG A 87 2.22 3.10 -3.54
N ARG A 88 2.78 3.55 -2.40
CA ARG A 88 3.07 2.70 -1.25
C ARG A 88 1.80 2.04 -0.70
N SER A 89 0.73 2.81 -0.49
CA SER A 89 -0.58 2.27 -0.09
C SER A 89 -1.13 1.26 -1.08
N LYS A 90 -1.11 1.57 -2.39
CA LYS A 90 -1.55 0.62 -3.44
C LYS A 90 -0.75 -0.68 -3.39
N HIS A 91 0.56 -0.59 -3.18
CA HIS A 91 1.42 -1.76 -3.09
C HIS A 91 1.06 -2.63 -1.88
N ILE A 92 0.96 -2.04 -0.68
CA ILE A 92 0.55 -2.74 0.56
C ILE A 92 -0.81 -3.43 0.37
N ILE A 93 -1.80 -2.71 -0.17
CA ILE A 93 -3.13 -3.27 -0.45
C ILE A 93 -3.05 -4.44 -1.43
N THR A 94 -2.24 -4.32 -2.49
CA THR A 94 -2.08 -5.39 -3.48
C THR A 94 -1.41 -6.62 -2.85
N THR A 95 -0.38 -6.42 -2.02
CA THR A 95 0.30 -7.50 -1.31
C THR A 95 -0.63 -8.20 -0.32
N ALA A 96 -1.39 -7.45 0.47
CA ALA A 96 -2.38 -8.01 1.39
C ALA A 96 -3.49 -8.78 0.64
N TYR A 97 -3.97 -8.24 -0.48
CA TYR A 97 -4.94 -8.91 -1.35
C TYR A 97 -4.38 -10.22 -1.93
N ASP A 98 -3.13 -10.20 -2.42
CA ASP A 98 -2.44 -11.38 -2.93
C ASP A 98 -2.28 -12.46 -1.85
N LYS A 99 -1.85 -12.07 -0.64
CA LYS A 99 -1.69 -12.98 0.50
C LYS A 99 -3.02 -13.59 0.93
N ALA A 100 -4.08 -12.79 1.04
CA ALA A 100 -5.42 -13.30 1.35
C ALA A 100 -5.96 -14.24 0.26
N ALA A 101 -5.64 -13.99 -1.02
CA ALA A 101 -6.02 -14.86 -2.12
C ALA A 101 -5.27 -16.19 -2.13
N PHE A 102 -3.98 -16.19 -1.80
CA PHE A 102 -3.13 -17.36 -1.89
C PHE A 102 -3.11 -18.20 -0.60
N LEU A 103 -2.95 -17.54 0.55
CA LEU A 103 -2.84 -18.18 1.87
C LEU A 103 -4.20 -18.42 2.53
N GLY A 104 -5.27 -17.81 2.01
CA GLY A 104 -6.57 -17.72 2.67
C GLY A 104 -6.57 -16.72 3.83
N GLY A 105 -7.68 -16.69 4.57
CA GLY A 105 -7.90 -15.75 5.66
C GLY A 105 -8.48 -14.41 5.22
N SER A 106 -8.63 -13.53 6.21
CA SER A 106 -9.20 -12.19 6.01
C SER A 106 -8.22 -11.26 5.31
N PHE A 107 -8.68 -10.57 4.26
CA PHE A 107 -7.94 -9.46 3.64
C PHE A 107 -7.52 -8.41 4.66
N VAL A 108 -8.40 -8.06 5.59
CA VAL A 108 -8.18 -6.96 6.53
C VAL A 108 -7.07 -7.29 7.54
N LEU A 109 -6.97 -8.54 7.97
CA LEU A 109 -5.87 -9.02 8.82
C LEU A 109 -4.54 -9.04 8.07
N HIS A 110 -4.51 -9.49 6.81
CA HIS A 110 -3.31 -9.40 5.97
C HIS A 110 -2.90 -7.94 5.76
N LEU A 111 -3.86 -7.04 5.56
CA LEU A 111 -3.59 -5.61 5.42
C LEU A 111 -2.99 -5.03 6.69
N LEU A 112 -3.57 -5.35 7.86
CA LEU A 112 -3.00 -4.94 9.15
C LEU A 112 -1.56 -5.43 9.31
N ARG A 113 -1.29 -6.70 8.93
CA ARG A 113 0.05 -7.30 9.04
C ARG A 113 1.09 -6.56 8.19
N GLU A 114 0.73 -6.17 6.96
CA GLU A 114 1.62 -5.39 6.09
C GLU A 114 1.82 -3.96 6.61
N LEU A 115 0.80 -3.37 7.23
CA LEU A 115 0.85 -2.00 7.73
C LEU A 115 1.73 -1.86 8.97
N VAL A 116 1.76 -2.86 9.86
CA VAL A 116 2.58 -2.84 11.09
C VAL A 116 4.08 -2.77 10.78
N ASP A 117 4.52 -3.22 9.60
CA ASP A 117 5.91 -3.12 9.13
C ASP A 117 6.26 -1.75 8.54
N VAL A 118 5.30 -0.82 8.46
CA VAL A 118 5.57 0.54 8.01
C VAL A 118 6.17 1.33 9.17
N PRO A 119 7.35 1.99 9.01
CA PRO A 119 8.02 2.69 10.11
C PRO A 119 7.14 3.72 10.83
N VAL A 120 6.27 4.43 10.10
CA VAL A 120 5.34 5.39 10.71
C VAL A 120 4.30 4.71 11.60
N VAL A 121 3.84 3.51 11.23
CA VAL A 121 2.88 2.74 12.03
C VAL A 121 3.56 2.12 13.25
N GLU A 122 4.80 1.63 13.11
CA GLU A 122 5.61 1.17 14.24
C GLU A 122 5.82 2.29 15.28
N LEU A 123 6.21 3.48 14.83
CA LEU A 123 6.36 4.65 15.71
C LEU A 123 5.05 5.01 16.42
N LEU A 124 3.92 4.87 15.72
CA LEU A 124 2.60 5.11 16.28
C LEU A 124 2.23 4.07 17.35
N LEU A 125 2.48 2.77 17.09
CA LEU A 125 2.27 1.69 18.06
C LEU A 125 3.12 1.90 19.32
N LYS A 126 4.40 2.22 19.15
CA LYS A 126 5.31 2.54 20.24
C LYS A 126 4.80 3.70 21.10
N ARG A 127 4.19 4.71 20.46
CA ARG A 127 3.64 5.89 21.15
C ARG A 127 2.41 5.57 22.00
N VAL A 128 1.66 4.53 21.65
CA VAL A 128 0.56 4.00 22.47
C VAL A 128 1.01 2.87 23.41
N ALA A 129 2.32 2.76 23.64
CA ALA A 129 2.96 1.76 24.50
C ALA A 129 2.70 0.31 24.08
N VAL A 130 2.57 0.07 22.76
CA VAL A 130 2.42 -1.26 22.19
C VAL A 130 3.69 -1.65 21.46
N GLU A 131 4.34 -2.72 21.94
CA GLU A 131 5.52 -3.27 21.28
C GLU A 131 5.14 -3.97 19.97
N ARG A 132 5.87 -3.66 18.90
CA ARG A 132 5.56 -4.11 17.54
C ARG A 132 5.55 -5.64 17.43
N ASP A 133 6.55 -6.30 18.00
CA ASP A 133 6.70 -7.75 17.85
C ASP A 133 5.62 -8.52 18.61
N GLU A 134 5.19 -8.01 19.78
CA GLU A 134 4.04 -8.56 20.51
C GLU A 134 2.75 -8.41 19.71
N PHE A 135 2.52 -7.23 19.11
CA PHE A 135 1.38 -6.97 18.23
C PHE A 135 1.35 -7.93 17.03
N ILE A 136 2.49 -8.11 16.36
CA ILE A 136 2.64 -9.05 15.25
C ILE A 136 2.34 -10.48 15.70
N SER A 137 2.89 -10.91 16.83
CA SER A 137 2.68 -12.27 17.33
C SER A 137 1.19 -12.56 17.56
N LYS A 138 0.47 -11.64 18.22
CA LYS A 138 -0.97 -11.80 18.46
C LYS A 138 -1.76 -11.77 17.16
N LEU A 139 -1.45 -10.85 16.26
CA LEU A 139 -2.08 -10.77 14.94
C LEU A 139 -1.91 -12.09 14.16
N GLU A 140 -0.72 -12.67 14.16
CA GLU A 140 -0.45 -13.93 13.47
C GLU A 140 -1.23 -15.11 14.08
N ASP A 141 -1.49 -15.10 15.39
CA ASP A 141 -2.35 -16.10 16.03
C ASP A 141 -3.81 -15.99 15.57
N TYR A 142 -4.36 -14.78 15.43
CA TYR A 142 -5.68 -14.57 14.83
C TYR A 142 -5.71 -14.98 13.34
N MET A 143 -4.64 -14.68 12.59
CA MET A 143 -4.54 -15.11 11.18
C MET A 143 -4.51 -16.63 11.04
N LYS A 144 -3.90 -17.37 11.98
CA LYS A 144 -3.91 -18.84 11.98
C LYS A 144 -5.31 -19.41 12.16
N GLN A 145 -6.14 -18.79 13.00
CA GLN A 145 -7.53 -19.19 13.22
C GLN A 145 -8.38 -19.01 11.96
N ASP A 146 -8.09 -17.96 11.18
CA ASP A 146 -8.82 -17.60 9.97
C ASP A 146 -8.36 -18.32 8.69
N LYS A 147 -7.34 -19.18 8.74
CA LYS A 147 -6.78 -19.84 7.52
C LYS A 147 -7.81 -20.56 6.66
N LYS A 148 -8.91 -21.05 7.25
CA LYS A 148 -9.98 -21.76 6.53
C LYS A 148 -10.94 -20.81 5.82
N LEU A 149 -10.96 -19.53 6.19
CA LEU A 149 -11.80 -18.53 5.54
C LEU A 149 -11.30 -18.30 4.11
N LYS A 150 -12.19 -18.48 3.14
CA LYS A 150 -11.93 -18.19 1.73
C LYS A 150 -12.82 -17.05 1.27
N GLU A 151 -12.35 -15.84 1.44
CA GLU A 151 -13.05 -14.66 0.93
C GLU A 151 -13.06 -14.67 -0.61
N THR A 152 -14.23 -14.38 -1.18
CA THR A 152 -14.37 -14.23 -2.63
C THR A 152 -13.63 -12.98 -3.11
N ARG A 153 -13.30 -12.92 -4.41
CA ARG A 153 -12.70 -11.71 -5.00
C ARG A 153 -13.58 -10.47 -4.82
N THR A 154 -14.88 -10.61 -5.04
CA THR A 154 -15.85 -9.51 -4.88
C THR A 154 -15.88 -9.01 -3.44
N TRP A 155 -15.90 -9.91 -2.46
CA TRP A 155 -15.84 -9.54 -1.05
C TRP A 155 -14.58 -8.75 -0.71
N ARG A 156 -13.40 -9.24 -1.13
CA ARG A 156 -12.14 -8.51 -0.90
C ARG A 156 -12.13 -7.13 -1.55
N GLN A 157 -12.69 -6.98 -2.75
CA GLN A 157 -12.79 -5.67 -3.41
C GLN A 157 -13.67 -4.71 -2.62
N VAL A 158 -14.81 -5.18 -2.09
CA VAL A 158 -15.69 -4.41 -1.23
C VAL A 158 -14.98 -3.98 0.07
N GLU A 159 -14.24 -4.89 0.71
CA GLU A 159 -13.47 -4.58 1.92
C GLU A 159 -12.36 -3.55 1.67
N ILE A 160 -11.64 -3.67 0.54
CA ILE A 160 -10.66 -2.65 0.13
C ILE A 160 -11.32 -1.28 -0.03
N GLU A 161 -12.44 -1.23 -0.75
CA GLU A 161 -13.16 0.03 -0.96
C GLU A 161 -13.62 0.65 0.35
N LYS A 162 -14.20 -0.15 1.26
CA LYS A 162 -14.58 0.28 2.61
C LYS A 162 -13.39 0.88 3.37
N VAL A 163 -12.25 0.20 3.40
CA VAL A 163 -11.04 0.67 4.11
C VAL A 163 -10.58 2.01 3.54
N ILE A 164 -10.54 2.15 2.22
CA ILE A 164 -10.01 3.36 1.55
C ILE A 164 -10.96 4.54 1.70
N ILE A 165 -12.27 4.32 1.57
CA ILE A 165 -13.27 5.37 1.83
C ILE A 165 -13.16 5.82 3.28
N LYS A 166 -13.08 4.88 4.23
CA LYS A 166 -12.92 5.19 5.65
C LYS A 166 -11.63 5.97 5.92
N ALA A 167 -10.52 5.57 5.28
CA ALA A 167 -9.24 6.27 5.37
C ALA A 167 -9.34 7.73 4.88
N LEU A 168 -10.03 7.99 3.77
CA LEU A 168 -10.23 9.35 3.29
C LEU A 168 -11.14 10.15 4.23
N VAL A 169 -12.29 9.59 4.62
CA VAL A 169 -13.32 10.28 5.43
C VAL A 169 -12.76 10.69 6.78
N ARG A 170 -11.93 9.84 7.40
CA ARG A 170 -11.33 10.07 8.72
C ARG A 170 -10.18 11.07 8.76
N GLN A 171 -9.56 11.42 7.63
CA GLN A 171 -8.54 12.47 7.62
C GLN A 171 -9.11 13.79 8.16
N ILE A 172 -8.38 14.44 9.06
CA ILE A 172 -8.77 15.72 9.64
C ILE A 172 -8.17 16.86 8.79
N GLY A 173 -8.95 17.90 8.52
CA GLY A 173 -8.50 19.07 7.77
C GLY A 173 -8.45 18.82 6.25
N VAL A 174 -7.39 19.36 5.61
CA VAL A 174 -7.21 19.24 4.16
C VAL A 174 -6.89 17.81 3.79
N LYS A 175 -7.73 17.20 2.93
CA LYS A 175 -7.54 15.82 2.48
C LYS A 175 -6.21 15.70 1.72
N LYS A 176 -5.35 14.81 2.20
CA LYS A 176 -4.07 14.42 1.60
C LYS A 176 -4.21 13.05 0.91
N PRO A 177 -3.34 12.72 -0.05
CA PRO A 177 -3.31 11.38 -0.63
C PRO A 177 -3.31 10.28 0.44
N ILE A 178 -4.00 9.18 0.17
CA ILE A 178 -4.15 8.09 1.13
C ILE A 178 -2.81 7.36 1.27
N GLU A 179 -2.21 7.50 2.45
CA GLU A 179 -0.93 6.94 2.85
C GLU A 179 -1.14 5.73 3.76
N PRO A 180 -0.10 4.90 4.00
CA PRO A 180 -0.24 3.72 4.84
C PRO A 180 -0.76 4.04 6.24
N LEU A 181 -0.35 5.17 6.83
CA LEU A 181 -0.87 5.65 8.11
C LEU A 181 -2.40 5.84 8.06
N HIS A 182 -2.93 6.44 7.00
CA HIS A 182 -4.38 6.63 6.84
C HIS A 182 -5.13 5.29 6.73
N LEU A 183 -4.53 4.29 6.05
CA LEU A 183 -5.11 2.94 6.00
C LEU A 183 -5.12 2.29 7.39
N PHE A 184 -4.02 2.39 8.15
CA PHE A 184 -3.93 1.83 9.50
C PHE A 184 -4.97 2.43 10.43
N LEU A 185 -5.10 3.76 10.45
CA LEU A 185 -6.14 4.44 11.24
C LEU A 185 -7.54 4.02 10.83
N ALA A 186 -7.79 3.82 9.52
CA ALA A 186 -9.08 3.36 9.04
C ALA A 186 -9.46 1.98 9.58
N LEU A 187 -8.49 1.06 9.73
CA LEU A 187 -8.72 -0.28 10.25
C LEU A 187 -9.32 -0.26 11.66
N VAL A 188 -8.88 0.67 12.51
CA VAL A 188 -9.38 0.79 13.88
C VAL A 188 -10.88 1.13 13.94
N TYR A 189 -11.39 1.79 12.91
CA TYR A 189 -12.79 2.19 12.81
C TYR A 189 -13.63 1.30 11.89
N LEU A 190 -13.10 0.17 11.43
CA LEU A 190 -13.89 -0.82 10.72
C LEU A 190 -14.71 -1.63 11.71
N ASP A 191 -15.96 -1.90 11.34
CA ASP A 191 -16.87 -2.76 12.11
C ASP A 191 -16.55 -4.25 11.84
N ASP A 192 -15.29 -4.64 12.08
CA ASP A 192 -14.81 -6.02 11.99
C ASP A 192 -14.45 -6.52 13.38
N GLU A 193 -15.18 -7.55 13.83
CA GLU A 193 -15.04 -8.12 15.18
C GLU A 193 -13.61 -8.59 15.48
N ARG A 194 -12.89 -9.11 14.48
CA ARG A 194 -11.52 -9.63 14.65
C ARG A 194 -10.54 -8.51 14.90
N LEU A 195 -10.67 -7.42 14.13
CA LEU A 195 -9.87 -6.21 14.37
C LEU A 195 -10.17 -5.62 15.75
N GLN A 196 -11.44 -5.52 16.13
CA GLN A 196 -11.83 -4.98 17.43
C GLN A 196 -11.25 -5.81 18.59
N ARG A 197 -11.23 -7.15 18.48
CA ARG A 197 -10.58 -8.01 19.46
C ARG A 197 -9.08 -7.77 19.55
N ILE A 198 -8.38 -7.62 18.42
CA ILE A 198 -6.95 -7.34 18.39
C ILE A 198 -6.65 -5.98 19.01
N PHE A 199 -7.31 -4.90 18.57
CA PHE A 199 -7.10 -3.56 19.13
C PHE A 199 -7.50 -3.49 20.60
N GLY A 200 -8.56 -4.20 21.00
CA GLY A 200 -9.01 -4.31 22.39
C GLY A 200 -8.02 -5.03 23.29
N LEU A 201 -7.33 -6.07 22.81
CA LEU A 201 -6.28 -6.79 23.56
C LEU A 201 -5.13 -5.86 23.99
N PHE A 202 -4.82 -4.87 23.16
CA PHE A 202 -3.79 -3.87 23.43
C PHE A 202 -4.34 -2.57 24.05
N ASN A 203 -5.62 -2.53 24.42
CA ASN A 203 -6.30 -1.33 24.93
C ASN A 203 -6.10 -0.09 24.04
N ILE A 204 -6.04 -0.27 22.71
CA ILE A 204 -5.82 0.83 21.77
C ILE A 204 -7.10 1.64 21.64
N ASP A 205 -7.16 2.78 22.34
CA ASP A 205 -8.23 3.77 22.17
C ASP A 205 -8.06 4.48 20.81
N PRO A 206 -9.07 4.39 19.91
CA PRO A 206 -9.04 5.06 18.62
C PRO A 206 -8.75 6.57 18.72
N ALA A 207 -9.27 7.25 19.75
CA ALA A 207 -9.07 8.68 19.94
C ALA A 207 -7.62 9.02 20.35
N VAL A 208 -7.00 8.18 21.19
CA VAL A 208 -5.58 8.32 21.55
C VAL A 208 -4.71 8.12 20.30
N LEU A 209 -5.03 7.10 19.50
CA LEU A 209 -4.31 6.78 18.28
C LEU A 209 -4.40 7.92 17.24
N GLU A 210 -5.59 8.49 17.02
CA GLU A 210 -5.76 9.65 16.13
C GLU A 210 -4.95 10.85 16.61
N ARG A 211 -4.93 11.15 17.93
CA ARG A 211 -4.11 12.22 18.49
C ARG A 211 -2.63 11.98 18.27
N ALA A 212 -2.17 10.74 18.46
CA ALA A 212 -0.78 10.35 18.25
C ALA A 212 -0.37 10.44 16.76
N ALA A 213 -1.28 10.12 15.84
CA ALA A 213 -1.03 10.18 14.40
C ALA A 213 -0.81 11.60 13.86
N ARG A 214 -1.38 12.64 14.50
CA ARG A 214 -1.21 14.05 14.10
C ARG A 214 0.24 14.53 14.11
N TYR A 215 1.14 13.83 14.80
CA TYR A 215 2.56 14.17 14.84
C TYR A 215 3.33 13.69 13.60
N TYR A 216 2.72 12.84 12.77
CA TYR A 216 3.34 12.25 11.59
C TYR A 216 2.70 12.69 10.26
N THR A 217 1.57 13.42 10.32
CA THR A 217 0.83 13.95 9.18
C THR A 217 1.10 15.42 8.93
#